data_AF-A0A969F504-F1
#
_entry.id   AF-A0A969F504-F1
#
_cell.length_a   1.000
_cell.length_b   1.000
_cell.length_c   1.000
_cell.angle_alpha   90.00
_cell.angle_beta   90.00
_cell.angle_gamma   90.00
#
_symmetry.space_group_name_H-M   'P 1'
#
loop_
_entity.id
_entity.type
_entity.pdbx_description
1 polymer ?
#
loop_
_entity_poly.entity_id
_entity_poly.type
_entity_poly.pdbx_seq_one_letter_code
_entity_poly.pdbx_strand_id
1 'polypeptide(L)'
;MTQSGSTVTGDVSNCASAASNVGMVVVAAYLNPDGTISNQVIDQQTTSAGAGEKVTFVSTLPECTVKVLLYKGDNENNPANQLTVRFYNTSKYCTEQPTATPLPPTDTPVPPTATPLPPTDTPVPPTATAVPPTAVPPTATPQPPGGGQGCTPGYWKQPHHFDSWVNYSPTDNYEAVFGVDASFNKDLVGALAQGGGGEKALGRHAVAALLNANTSGVSFLYTQADVIAMVQGAYATGDFEGVKNLFATQNEMGCPLN
;
A
#
# COMPACT_ATOMS: atom_id res chain seq x y z
N MET A 1 -11.88 8.47 24.13
CA MET A 1 -12.62 7.63 23.16
C MET A 1 -13.45 6.62 23.94
N THR A 2 -14.71 6.44 23.56
CA THR A 2 -15.66 5.49 24.16
C THR A 2 -16.26 4.61 23.06
N GLN A 3 -16.69 3.40 23.42
CA GLN A 3 -17.37 2.47 22.52
C GLN A 3 -18.71 2.07 23.15
N SER A 4 -19.77 2.06 22.34
CA SER A 4 -21.08 1.53 22.69
C SER A 4 -21.60 0.69 21.54
N GLY A 5 -21.67 -0.63 21.74
CA GLY A 5 -22.00 -1.57 20.67
C GLY A 5 -21.03 -1.44 19.48
N SER A 6 -21.59 -1.30 18.28
CA SER A 6 -20.86 -1.06 17.04
C SER A 6 -20.49 0.41 16.81
N THR A 7 -20.65 1.31 17.78
CA THR A 7 -20.32 2.74 17.58
C THR A 7 -19.12 3.14 18.41
N VAL A 8 -18.18 3.86 17.80
CA VAL A 8 -17.06 4.52 18.48
C VAL A 8 -17.24 6.02 18.47
N THR A 9 -16.92 6.65 19.60
CA THR A 9 -16.93 8.09 19.76
C THR A 9 -15.55 8.55 20.21
N GLY A 10 -14.92 9.38 19.40
CA GLY A 10 -13.60 9.93 19.61
C GLY A 10 -13.63 11.44 19.72
N ASP A 11 -12.99 11.98 20.75
CA ASP A 11 -12.86 13.42 20.89
C ASP A 11 -11.44 13.84 20.51
N VAL A 12 -11.32 14.86 19.65
CA VAL A 12 -10.05 15.47 19.28
C VAL A 12 -10.10 16.95 19.62
N SER A 13 -9.17 17.39 20.48
CA SER A 13 -8.99 18.81 20.77
C SER A 13 -7.94 19.40 19.84
N ASN A 14 -8.25 20.55 19.25
CA ASN A 14 -7.25 21.33 18.55
C ASN A 14 -6.33 22.04 19.55
N CYS A 15 -5.19 21.41 19.87
CA CYS A 15 -4.19 22.01 20.74
C CYS A 15 -3.31 23.10 20.07
N ALA A 16 -3.62 23.52 18.83
CA ALA A 16 -2.88 24.59 18.18
C ALA A 16 -3.42 25.97 18.59
N SER A 17 -2.59 26.99 18.43
CA SER A 17 -2.93 28.39 18.68
C SER A 17 -3.81 29.01 17.58
N ALA A 18 -4.11 28.27 16.52
CA ALA A 18 -4.94 28.69 15.40
C ALA A 18 -5.83 27.54 14.91
N ALA A 19 -6.79 27.85 14.05
CA ALA A 19 -7.64 26.84 13.43
C ALA A 19 -6.80 25.83 12.63
N SER A 20 -7.08 24.54 12.78
CA SER A 20 -6.37 23.48 12.07
C SER A 20 -7.32 22.32 11.78
N ASN A 21 -6.95 21.51 10.79
CA ASN A 21 -7.67 20.26 10.52
C ASN A 21 -7.49 19.30 11.69
N VAL A 22 -8.55 18.57 11.99
CA VAL A 22 -8.56 17.44 12.93
C VAL A 22 -9.34 16.30 12.28
N GLY A 23 -9.03 15.06 12.64
CA GLY A 23 -9.70 13.93 12.01
C GLY A 23 -9.65 12.62 12.78
N MET A 24 -10.41 11.67 12.25
CA MET A 24 -10.52 10.29 12.71
C MET A 24 -10.37 9.34 11.52
N VAL A 25 -9.52 8.33 11.66
CA VAL A 25 -9.37 7.21 10.71
C VAL A 25 -9.79 5.94 11.43
N VAL A 26 -10.67 5.17 10.80
CA VAL A 26 -11.09 3.86 11.28
C VAL A 26 -10.48 2.80 10.37
N VAL A 27 -9.77 1.84 10.97
CA VAL A 27 -9.08 0.78 10.24
C VAL A 27 -9.59 -0.58 10.69
N ALA A 28 -10.21 -1.31 9.77
CA ALA A 28 -10.64 -2.68 10.03
C ALA A 28 -9.63 -3.69 9.47
N ALA A 29 -9.59 -4.87 10.11
CA ALA A 29 -8.82 -6.00 9.62
C ALA A 29 -9.73 -6.93 8.83
N TYR A 30 -9.29 -7.26 7.64
CA TYR A 30 -9.97 -8.14 6.71
C TYR A 30 -9.19 -9.45 6.63
N LEU A 31 -9.88 -10.55 6.90
CA LEU A 31 -9.39 -11.87 6.54
C LEU A 31 -9.59 -12.03 5.04
N ASN A 32 -8.50 -11.99 4.32
CA ASN A 32 -8.50 -12.23 2.89
C ASN A 32 -8.85 -13.71 2.61
N PRO A 33 -9.34 -14.03 1.40
CA PRO A 33 -9.66 -15.42 1.03
C PRO A 33 -8.50 -16.42 1.18
N ASP A 34 -7.26 -15.93 1.17
CA ASP A 34 -6.03 -16.71 1.38
C ASP A 34 -5.68 -16.92 2.87
N GLY A 35 -6.52 -16.46 3.79
CA GLY A 35 -6.32 -16.56 5.23
C GLY A 35 -5.38 -15.50 5.82
N THR A 36 -4.84 -14.59 5.00
CA THR A 36 -4.02 -13.46 5.48
C THR A 36 -4.90 -12.33 6.03
N ILE A 37 -4.30 -11.46 6.85
CA ILE A 37 -4.99 -10.31 7.42
C ILE A 37 -4.49 -9.04 6.75
N SER A 38 -5.38 -8.28 6.10
CA SER A 38 -5.11 -6.94 5.58
C SER A 38 -5.80 -5.88 6.44
N ASN A 39 -5.20 -4.70 6.55
CA ASN A 39 -5.81 -3.56 7.23
C ASN A 39 -6.33 -2.58 6.18
N GLN A 40 -7.58 -2.14 6.29
CA GLN A 40 -8.17 -1.17 5.38
C GLN A 40 -8.81 -0.02 6.15
N VAL A 41 -8.62 1.20 5.65
CA VAL A 41 -9.38 2.38 6.11
C VAL A 41 -10.82 2.25 5.63
N ILE A 42 -11.76 2.27 6.58
CA ILE A 42 -13.19 2.11 6.31
C ILE A 42 -14.00 3.38 6.52
N ASP A 43 -13.47 4.30 7.33
CA ASP A 43 -14.04 5.62 7.53
C ASP A 43 -12.90 6.59 7.81
N GLN A 44 -12.98 7.75 7.17
CA GLN A 44 -12.03 8.84 7.33
C GLN A 44 -12.82 10.14 7.37
N GLN A 45 -12.80 10.79 8.52
CA GLN A 45 -13.48 12.06 8.73
C GLN A 45 -12.45 13.13 9.04
N THR A 46 -12.58 14.29 8.38
CA THR A 46 -11.78 15.49 8.66
C THR A 46 -12.69 16.70 8.78
N THR A 47 -12.32 17.63 9.65
CA THR A 47 -12.97 18.94 9.74
C THR A 47 -12.01 19.98 10.29
N SER A 48 -12.32 21.26 10.07
CA SER A 48 -11.61 22.37 10.69
C SER A 48 -12.10 22.60 12.12
N ALA A 49 -11.19 22.75 13.07
CA ALA A 49 -11.49 23.12 14.44
C ALA A 49 -10.75 24.40 14.81
N GLY A 50 -11.41 25.35 15.46
CA GLY A 50 -10.82 26.56 16.04
C GLY A 50 -9.78 26.25 17.12
N ALA A 51 -9.01 27.27 17.54
CA ALA A 51 -7.99 27.10 18.57
C ALA A 51 -8.61 26.64 19.89
N GLY A 52 -8.15 25.51 20.45
CA GLY A 52 -8.70 24.90 21.65
C GLY A 52 -10.07 24.23 21.47
N GLU A 53 -10.66 24.28 20.28
CA GLU A 53 -11.96 23.67 20.00
C GLU A 53 -11.86 22.14 20.05
N LYS A 54 -12.88 21.53 20.64
CA LYS A 54 -13.00 20.08 20.77
C LYS A 54 -14.04 19.58 19.77
N VAL A 55 -13.62 18.68 18.89
CA VAL A 55 -14.51 18.03 17.91
C VAL A 55 -14.75 16.60 18.32
N THR A 56 -16.01 16.19 18.29
CA THR A 56 -16.43 14.81 18.53
C THR A 56 -16.70 14.12 17.20
N PHE A 57 -15.95 13.06 16.94
CA PHE A 57 -16.14 12.17 15.79
C PHE A 57 -16.90 10.92 16.21
N VAL A 58 -17.79 10.46 15.34
CA VAL A 58 -18.59 9.26 15.54
C VAL A 58 -18.50 8.40 14.30
N SER A 59 -18.16 7.12 14.47
CA SER A 59 -18.19 6.14 13.39
C SER A 59 -18.88 4.87 13.85
N THR A 60 -19.58 4.23 12.92
CA THR A 60 -20.02 2.85 13.08
C THR A 60 -18.88 1.92 12.67
N LEU A 61 -18.59 0.95 13.51
CA LEU A 61 -17.55 -0.04 13.40
C LEU A 61 -18.15 -1.38 12.96
N PRO A 62 -17.63 -1.99 11.89
CA PRO A 62 -17.74 -3.42 11.69
C PRO A 62 -17.24 -4.18 12.92
N GLU A 63 -17.84 -5.34 13.25
CA GLU A 63 -17.45 -6.17 14.41
C GLU A 63 -15.97 -6.61 14.39
N CYS A 64 -15.37 -6.55 13.21
CA CYS A 64 -13.99 -6.91 12.87
C CYS A 64 -13.03 -5.71 12.83
N THR A 65 -13.47 -4.54 13.31
CA THR A 65 -12.58 -3.38 13.42
C THR A 65 -11.49 -3.66 14.44
N VAL A 66 -10.24 -3.77 14.00
CA VAL A 66 -9.12 -4.03 14.91
C VAL A 66 -8.46 -2.77 15.44
N LYS A 67 -8.62 -1.61 14.78
CA LYS A 67 -7.86 -0.40 15.10
C LYS A 67 -8.63 0.88 14.79
N VAL A 68 -8.67 1.81 15.74
CA VAL A 68 -9.18 3.16 15.54
C VAL A 68 -8.07 4.17 15.86
N LEU A 69 -7.93 5.17 14.99
CA LEU A 69 -6.89 6.18 15.01
C LEU A 69 -7.52 7.57 15.07
N LEU A 70 -7.16 8.36 16.07
CA LEU A 70 -7.46 9.79 16.10
C LEU A 70 -6.20 10.58 15.78
N TYR A 71 -6.33 11.59 14.93
CA TYR A 71 -5.19 12.42 14.51
C TYR A 71 -5.53 13.91 14.52
N LYS A 72 -4.48 14.70 14.63
CA LYS A 72 -4.49 16.16 14.47
C LYS A 72 -3.83 16.48 13.13
N GLY A 73 -4.49 17.29 12.31
CA GLY A 73 -4.06 17.65 10.95
C GLY A 73 -4.71 16.77 9.88
N ASP A 74 -4.17 16.84 8.67
CA ASP A 74 -4.69 16.22 7.43
C ASP A 74 -3.81 15.05 6.94
N ASN A 75 -2.78 14.68 7.72
CA ASN A 75 -1.81 13.65 7.35
C ASN A 75 -1.90 12.43 8.27
N GLU A 76 -2.68 11.43 7.85
CA GLU A 76 -2.79 10.12 8.51
C GLU A 76 -1.48 9.31 8.52
N ASN A 77 -0.55 9.65 7.62
CA ASN A 77 0.74 8.98 7.45
C ASN A 77 1.83 9.44 8.42
N ASN A 78 1.59 10.48 9.22
CA ASN A 78 2.55 10.95 10.22
C ASN A 78 2.19 10.42 11.62
N PRO A 79 2.95 9.48 12.20
CA PRO A 79 2.66 8.97 13.53
C PRO A 79 2.78 10.06 14.62
N ALA A 80 3.50 11.16 14.38
CA ALA A 80 3.57 12.29 15.31
C ALA A 80 2.24 13.05 15.44
N ASN A 81 1.35 12.90 14.46
CA ASN A 81 0.02 13.53 14.46
C ASN A 81 -1.06 12.64 15.09
N GLN A 82 -0.72 11.43 15.52
CA GLN A 82 -1.62 10.47 16.11
C GLN A 82 -1.81 10.75 17.60
N LEU A 83 -3.05 11.04 18.04
CA LEU A 83 -3.35 11.36 19.44
C LEU A 83 -3.75 10.12 20.24
N THR A 84 -4.45 9.17 19.63
CA THR A 84 -4.93 7.97 20.32
C THR A 84 -5.09 6.83 19.35
N VAL A 85 -4.54 5.68 19.71
CA VAL A 85 -4.78 4.39 19.05
C VAL A 85 -5.53 3.50 20.01
N ARG A 86 -6.61 2.88 19.55
CA ARG A 86 -7.26 1.84 20.32
C ARG A 86 -7.49 0.61 19.46
N PHE A 87 -7.11 -0.54 20.00
CA PHE A 87 -7.40 -1.83 19.39
C PHE A 87 -8.70 -2.38 19.94
N TYR A 88 -9.55 -2.89 19.05
CA TYR A 88 -10.81 -3.52 19.42
C TYR A 88 -10.81 -4.94 18.85
N ASN A 89 -11.15 -5.92 19.67
CA ASN A 89 -11.38 -7.31 19.27
C ASN A 89 -10.37 -7.93 18.28
N THR A 90 -9.23 -8.43 18.79
CA THR A 90 -8.20 -9.10 17.98
C THR A 90 -8.59 -10.51 17.49
N SER A 91 -9.77 -11.04 17.87
CA SER A 91 -10.19 -12.40 17.53
C SER A 91 -11.23 -12.49 16.42
N LYS A 92 -11.74 -11.35 15.90
CA LYS A 92 -12.69 -11.31 14.78
C LYS A 92 -12.09 -10.54 13.60
N TYR A 93 -12.21 -11.11 12.40
CA TYR A 93 -11.76 -10.54 11.14
C TYR A 93 -12.94 -10.40 10.17
N CYS A 94 -12.92 -9.38 9.30
CA CYS A 94 -13.97 -9.21 8.30
C CYS A 94 -13.72 -10.22 7.17
N THR A 95 -14.71 -11.01 6.78
CA THR A 95 -14.54 -12.02 5.71
C THR A 95 -14.80 -11.48 4.32
N GLU A 96 -15.36 -10.27 4.21
CA GLU A 96 -15.66 -9.62 2.92
C GLU A 96 -15.22 -8.16 2.96
N GLN A 97 -14.41 -7.78 1.97
CA GLN A 97 -14.03 -6.39 1.72
C GLN A 97 -15.26 -5.64 1.17
N PRO A 98 -15.59 -4.42 1.66
CA PRO A 98 -16.65 -3.62 1.06
C PRO A 98 -16.29 -3.38 -0.40
N THR A 99 -17.11 -3.92 -1.31
CA THR A 99 -17.05 -3.58 -2.73
C THR A 99 -17.45 -2.11 -2.83
N ALA A 100 -16.61 -1.28 -3.44
CA ALA A 100 -16.96 0.12 -3.69
C ALA A 100 -18.27 0.13 -4.48
N THR A 101 -19.38 0.49 -3.82
CA THR A 101 -20.64 0.72 -4.52
C THR A 101 -20.35 1.87 -5.49
N PRO A 102 -20.49 1.68 -6.81
CA PRO A 102 -20.31 2.78 -7.75
C PRO A 102 -21.22 3.91 -7.31
N LEU A 103 -20.64 5.08 -7.03
CA LEU A 103 -21.40 6.27 -6.68
C LEU A 103 -22.42 6.49 -7.80
N PRO A 104 -23.73 6.61 -7.49
CA PRO A 104 -24.69 7.00 -8.50
C PRO A 104 -24.21 8.32 -9.12
N PRO A 105 -24.25 8.47 -10.46
CA PRO A 105 -23.85 9.72 -11.09
C PRO A 105 -24.61 10.86 -10.44
N THR A 106 -23.88 11.80 -9.84
CA THR A 106 -24.48 13.02 -9.32
C THR A 106 -24.78 13.90 -10.52
N ASP A 107 -25.98 13.76 -11.09
CA ASP A 107 -26.54 14.73 -12.01
C ASP A 107 -26.73 16.05 -11.26
N THR A 108 -25.67 16.84 -11.18
CA THR A 108 -25.79 18.25 -10.82
C THR A 108 -26.18 18.98 -12.09
N PRO A 109 -27.42 19.47 -12.24
CA PRO A 109 -27.80 20.25 -13.41
C PRO A 109 -26.99 21.54 -13.41
N VAL A 110 -26.10 21.68 -14.39
CA VAL A 110 -25.42 22.94 -14.68
C VAL A 110 -26.46 23.89 -15.27
N PRO A 111 -26.67 25.10 -14.71
CA PRO A 111 -27.62 26.05 -15.27
C PRO A 111 -27.11 26.57 -16.63
N PRO A 112 -27.97 26.68 -17.66
CA PRO A 112 -27.54 27.15 -18.96
C PRO A 112 -27.24 28.66 -18.89
N THR A 113 -25.96 29.02 -19.01
CA THR A 113 -25.57 30.39 -19.31
C THR A 113 -25.51 30.53 -20.84
N ALA A 114 -26.58 31.04 -21.43
CA ALA A 114 -26.60 31.40 -22.84
C ALA A 114 -25.86 32.72 -23.03
N THR A 115 -24.69 32.68 -23.65
CA THR A 115 -24.12 33.84 -24.35
C THR A 115 -23.42 33.31 -25.60
N PRO A 116 -24.01 33.47 -26.81
CA PRO A 116 -23.36 33.02 -28.03
C PRO A 116 -22.21 33.99 -28.38
N LEU A 117 -20.99 33.47 -28.38
CA LEU A 117 -19.84 34.10 -29.03
C LEU A 117 -19.86 33.77 -30.54
N PRO A 118 -19.44 34.70 -31.42
CA PRO A 118 -19.35 34.46 -32.85
C PRO A 118 -18.26 33.41 -33.18
N PRO A 119 -18.43 32.60 -34.25
CA PRO A 119 -17.47 31.57 -34.60
C PRO A 119 -16.22 32.21 -35.22
N THR A 120 -15.07 31.98 -34.57
CA THR A 120 -13.76 32.18 -35.19
C THR A 120 -13.29 30.81 -35.67
N ASP A 121 -13.33 30.59 -36.98
CA ASP A 121 -12.73 29.44 -37.65
C ASP A 121 -11.20 29.52 -37.57
N THR A 122 -10.63 29.00 -36.48
CA THR A 122 -9.20 28.68 -36.41
C THR A 122 -9.05 27.17 -36.26
N PRO A 123 -8.47 26.45 -37.22
CA PRO A 123 -8.23 25.02 -37.09
C PRO A 123 -7.17 24.79 -36.00
N VAL A 124 -7.61 24.21 -34.87
CA VAL A 124 -6.72 23.71 -33.81
C VAL A 124 -6.21 22.32 -34.24
N PRO A 125 -4.89 22.05 -34.20
CA PRO A 125 -4.35 20.72 -34.48
C PRO A 125 -4.77 19.74 -33.38
N PRO A 126 -4.98 18.44 -33.69
CA PRO A 126 -5.38 17.48 -32.68
C PRO A 126 -4.19 17.16 -31.77
N THR A 127 -4.22 17.66 -30.54
CA THR A 127 -3.45 17.09 -29.44
C THR A 127 -4.36 16.17 -28.66
N ALA A 128 -4.39 14.89 -29.06
CA ALA A 128 -4.93 13.81 -28.25
C ALA A 128 -3.76 12.93 -27.81
N THR A 129 -3.18 13.24 -26.65
CA THR A 129 -2.44 12.24 -25.88
C THR A 129 -3.33 11.89 -24.70
N ALA A 130 -3.99 10.75 -24.81
CA ALA A 130 -4.79 10.17 -23.74
C ALA A 130 -3.97 10.05 -22.46
N VAL A 131 -4.56 10.45 -21.34
CA VAL A 131 -4.08 10.10 -20.00
C VAL A 131 -4.10 8.57 -19.88
N PRO A 132 -2.99 7.89 -19.56
CA PRO A 132 -3.01 6.45 -19.37
C PRO A 132 -3.85 6.11 -18.14
N PRO A 133 -4.63 5.01 -18.16
CA PRO A 133 -5.45 4.61 -17.03
C PRO A 133 -4.58 4.31 -15.81
N THR A 134 -5.07 4.72 -14.63
CA THR A 134 -4.57 4.27 -13.33
C THR A 134 -4.46 2.74 -13.34
N ALA A 135 -3.26 2.22 -13.15
CA ALA A 135 -3.03 0.78 -13.07
C ALA A 135 -3.82 0.22 -11.88
N VAL A 136 -4.89 -0.50 -12.19
CA VAL A 136 -5.57 -1.39 -11.24
C VAL A 136 -4.53 -2.45 -10.84
N PRO A 137 -4.36 -2.76 -9.54
CA PRO A 137 -3.52 -3.91 -9.15
C PRO A 137 -4.04 -5.15 -9.89
N PRO A 138 -3.16 -5.97 -10.49
CA PRO A 138 -3.60 -7.12 -11.28
C PRO A 138 -4.50 -8.01 -10.42
N THR A 139 -5.72 -8.25 -10.93
CA THR A 139 -6.64 -9.23 -10.38
C THR A 139 -5.94 -10.58 -10.33
N ALA A 140 -5.76 -11.13 -9.13
CA ALA A 140 -5.09 -12.40 -8.92
C ALA A 140 -5.81 -13.50 -9.72
N THR A 141 -5.13 -14.02 -10.75
CA THR A 141 -5.41 -15.34 -11.32
C THR A 141 -5.32 -16.39 -10.20
N PRO A 142 -6.04 -17.53 -10.29
CA PRO A 142 -6.08 -18.52 -9.22
C PRO A 142 -4.66 -19.00 -8.87
N GLN A 143 -4.22 -18.66 -7.66
CA GLN A 143 -2.90 -19.02 -7.15
C GLN A 143 -2.85 -20.53 -6.88
N PRO A 144 -1.82 -21.26 -7.35
CA PRO A 144 -1.58 -22.64 -6.95
C PRO A 144 -1.36 -22.71 -5.42
N PRO A 145 -1.55 -23.88 -4.77
CA PRO A 145 -1.35 -24.06 -3.32
C PRO A 145 0.14 -24.02 -2.91
N GLY A 146 0.85 -22.95 -3.27
CA GLY A 146 2.26 -22.70 -2.97
C GLY A 146 2.45 -21.62 -1.90
N GLY A 147 3.57 -21.70 -1.20
CA GLY A 147 3.93 -20.87 -0.04
C GLY A 147 4.68 -21.66 1.05
N GLY A 148 5.28 -20.95 2.00
CA GLY A 148 5.91 -21.54 3.19
C GLY A 148 7.42 -21.77 3.12
N GLN A 149 8.10 -21.36 2.05
CA GLN A 149 9.55 -21.43 1.92
C GLN A 149 10.10 -20.14 1.31
N GLY A 150 11.31 -19.76 1.72
CA GLY A 150 11.99 -18.59 1.18
C GLY A 150 13.40 -18.46 1.73
N CYS A 151 14.32 -18.09 0.85
CA CYS A 151 15.70 -17.80 1.19
C CYS A 151 15.87 -16.28 1.38
N THR A 152 16.61 -15.91 2.42
CA THR A 152 16.78 -14.51 2.82
C THR A 152 17.68 -13.74 1.83
N PRO A 153 17.66 -12.40 1.84
CA PRO A 153 18.68 -11.62 1.10
C PRO A 153 20.12 -12.01 1.47
N GLY A 154 20.33 -12.50 2.70
CA GLY A 154 21.62 -12.97 3.18
C GLY A 154 22.13 -14.24 2.49
N TYR A 155 21.24 -15.15 2.13
CA TYR A 155 21.54 -16.35 1.33
C TYR A 155 21.89 -15.95 -0.10
N TRP A 156 20.97 -15.25 -0.79
CA TRP A 156 21.12 -14.95 -2.20
C TRP A 156 22.34 -14.11 -2.56
N LYS A 157 22.86 -13.28 -1.63
CA LYS A 157 24.05 -12.44 -1.89
C LYS A 157 25.37 -13.21 -1.85
N GLN A 158 25.40 -14.44 -1.34
CA GLN A 158 26.66 -15.15 -1.19
C GLN A 158 27.11 -15.74 -2.54
N PRO A 159 28.38 -15.55 -2.95
CA PRO A 159 28.87 -16.09 -4.22
C PRO A 159 28.73 -17.62 -4.37
N HIS A 160 28.76 -18.36 -3.26
CA HIS A 160 28.62 -19.83 -3.27
C HIS A 160 27.16 -20.32 -3.46
N HIS A 161 26.19 -19.41 -3.57
CA HIS A 161 24.80 -19.72 -3.90
C HIS A 161 24.39 -19.15 -5.27
N PHE A 162 25.32 -18.63 -6.07
CA PHE A 162 25.02 -18.06 -7.39
C PHE A 162 24.60 -19.12 -8.40
N ASP A 163 24.93 -20.39 -8.17
CA ASP A 163 24.43 -21.54 -8.92
C ASP A 163 22.93 -21.79 -8.72
N SER A 164 22.35 -21.31 -7.61
CA SER A 164 20.91 -21.33 -7.37
C SER A 164 20.14 -20.22 -8.10
N TRP A 165 20.82 -19.25 -8.73
CA TRP A 165 20.14 -18.17 -9.45
C TRP A 165 19.58 -18.69 -10.77
N VAL A 166 18.27 -18.58 -10.96
CA VAL A 166 17.57 -19.00 -12.17
C VAL A 166 16.99 -17.77 -12.87
N ASN A 167 17.15 -17.69 -14.19
CA ASN A 167 16.68 -16.61 -15.09
C ASN A 167 17.30 -15.22 -14.91
N TYR A 168 18.12 -15.00 -13.87
CA TYR A 168 18.76 -13.72 -13.57
C TYR A 168 20.25 -13.90 -13.28
N SER A 169 21.04 -12.87 -13.58
CA SER A 169 22.45 -12.77 -13.23
C SER A 169 22.66 -11.82 -12.04
N PRO A 170 23.63 -12.10 -11.14
CA PRO A 170 24.06 -11.17 -10.10
C PRO A 170 24.36 -9.74 -10.60
N THR A 171 24.81 -9.61 -11.85
CA THR A 171 25.20 -8.35 -12.49
C THR A 171 24.06 -7.67 -13.25
N ASP A 172 22.85 -8.22 -13.27
CA ASP A 172 21.72 -7.58 -13.93
C ASP A 172 21.38 -6.26 -13.22
N ASN A 173 21.05 -5.24 -14.00
CA ASN A 173 20.71 -3.93 -13.45
C ASN A 173 19.33 -3.97 -12.77
N TYR A 174 19.25 -3.47 -11.53
CA TYR A 174 18.03 -3.50 -10.72
C TYR A 174 16.86 -2.77 -11.38
N GLU A 175 17.10 -1.56 -11.87
CA GLU A 175 16.08 -0.71 -12.50
C GLU A 175 15.52 -1.36 -13.77
N ALA A 176 16.38 -1.99 -14.57
CA ALA A 176 15.98 -2.69 -15.78
C ALA A 176 15.14 -3.94 -15.47
N VAL A 177 15.50 -4.70 -14.43
CA VAL A 177 14.77 -5.92 -14.03
C VAL A 177 13.39 -5.60 -13.48
N PHE A 178 13.29 -4.58 -12.62
CA PHE A 178 12.02 -4.21 -11.98
C PHE A 178 11.22 -3.16 -12.76
N GLY A 179 11.81 -2.49 -13.75
CA GLY A 179 11.16 -1.41 -14.49
C GLY A 179 10.83 -0.20 -13.60
N VAL A 180 11.77 0.22 -12.76
CA VAL A 180 11.61 1.31 -11.78
C VAL A 180 12.77 2.29 -11.86
N ASP A 181 12.58 3.52 -11.34
CA ASP A 181 13.61 4.56 -11.21
C ASP A 181 14.06 4.60 -9.74
N ALA A 182 15.19 3.94 -9.44
CA ALA A 182 15.70 3.77 -8.09
C ALA A 182 16.66 4.88 -7.71
N SER A 183 16.60 5.35 -6.45
CA SER A 183 17.55 6.34 -5.91
C SER A 183 18.98 5.79 -5.77
N PHE A 184 19.16 4.48 -6.01
CA PHE A 184 20.45 3.81 -6.02
C PHE A 184 20.74 3.20 -7.39
N ASN A 185 22.00 3.30 -7.82
CA ASN A 185 22.48 2.59 -9.00
C ASN A 185 23.22 1.32 -8.57
N LYS A 186 22.56 0.17 -8.70
CA LYS A 186 23.07 -1.16 -8.34
C LYS A 186 22.63 -2.23 -9.32
N ASP A 187 23.46 -3.25 -9.44
CA ASP A 187 23.06 -4.56 -9.92
C ASP A 187 22.30 -5.34 -8.83
N LEU A 188 21.75 -6.50 -9.18
CA LEU A 188 20.96 -7.32 -8.26
C LEU A 188 21.75 -7.73 -7.01
N VAL A 189 23.03 -8.13 -7.15
CA VAL A 189 23.87 -8.47 -5.99
C VAL A 189 24.20 -7.25 -5.14
N GLY A 190 24.44 -6.09 -5.76
CA GLY A 190 24.66 -4.83 -5.05
C GLY A 190 23.43 -4.39 -4.27
N ALA A 191 22.23 -4.57 -4.85
CA ALA A 191 20.96 -4.31 -4.18
C ALA A 191 20.74 -5.25 -2.99
N LEU A 192 21.15 -6.52 -3.06
CA LEU A 192 21.13 -7.46 -1.92
C LEU A 192 22.13 -7.08 -0.82
N ALA A 193 23.30 -6.55 -1.19
CA ALA A 193 24.40 -6.25 -0.27
C ALA A 193 24.27 -4.92 0.46
N GLN A 194 23.40 -4.01 0.00
CA GLN A 194 23.33 -2.65 0.54
C GLN A 194 22.73 -2.57 1.94
N GLY A 195 23.21 -1.65 2.77
CA GLY A 195 22.62 -1.33 4.07
C GLY A 195 21.45 -0.33 3.99
N GLY A 196 20.84 -0.04 5.14
CA GLY A 196 19.80 0.99 5.30
C GLY A 196 18.36 0.47 5.26
N GLY A 197 17.41 1.37 5.52
CA GLY A 197 15.95 1.15 5.54
C GLY A 197 15.23 1.68 4.29
N GLY A 198 13.90 1.70 4.32
CA GLY A 198 13.06 2.26 3.25
C GLY A 198 13.28 1.59 1.90
N GLU A 199 13.41 2.38 0.83
CA GLU A 199 13.66 1.92 -0.54
C GLU A 199 14.84 0.93 -0.63
N LYS A 200 15.93 1.18 0.12
CA LYS A 200 17.09 0.28 0.11
C LYS A 200 16.79 -1.07 0.75
N ALA A 201 15.92 -1.09 1.76
CA ALA A 201 15.44 -2.33 2.35
C ALA A 201 14.48 -3.06 1.42
N LEU A 202 13.58 -2.35 0.73
CA LEU A 202 12.78 -2.93 -0.34
C LEU A 202 13.67 -3.57 -1.39
N GLY A 203 14.71 -2.86 -1.88
CA GLY A 203 15.66 -3.37 -2.86
C GLY A 203 16.22 -4.74 -2.49
N ARG A 204 16.71 -4.89 -1.24
CA ARG A 204 17.20 -6.18 -0.73
C ARG A 204 16.15 -7.29 -0.78
N HIS A 205 14.97 -7.03 -0.22
CA HIS A 205 13.93 -8.05 -0.11
C HIS A 205 13.24 -8.35 -1.44
N ALA A 206 13.18 -7.38 -2.36
CA ALA A 206 12.66 -7.53 -3.70
C ALA A 206 13.52 -8.48 -4.54
N VAL A 207 14.84 -8.32 -4.52
CA VAL A 207 15.73 -9.25 -5.25
C VAL A 207 15.62 -10.66 -4.68
N ALA A 208 15.59 -10.81 -3.35
CA ALA A 208 15.40 -12.12 -2.73
C ALA A 208 14.04 -12.76 -3.10
N ALA A 209 12.96 -11.97 -3.11
CA ALA A 209 11.63 -12.43 -3.50
C ALA A 209 11.59 -12.87 -4.98
N LEU A 210 12.25 -12.11 -5.86
CA LEU A 210 12.36 -12.43 -7.28
C LEU A 210 13.06 -13.77 -7.50
N LEU A 211 14.17 -14.02 -6.81
CA LEU A 211 14.93 -15.27 -6.91
C LEU A 211 14.20 -16.46 -6.30
N ASN A 212 13.54 -16.26 -5.14
CA ASN A 212 12.68 -17.27 -4.54
C ASN A 212 11.53 -17.68 -5.47
N ALA A 213 10.93 -16.72 -6.19
CA ALA A 213 9.85 -16.98 -7.14
C ALA A 213 10.29 -17.71 -8.43
N ASN A 214 11.60 -17.74 -8.71
CA ASN A 214 12.17 -18.32 -9.93
C ASN A 214 12.91 -19.63 -9.74
N THR A 215 13.20 -20.01 -8.50
CA THR A 215 14.06 -21.17 -8.23
C THR A 215 13.22 -22.40 -7.94
N SER A 216 13.42 -23.46 -8.73
CA SER A 216 12.81 -24.76 -8.46
C SER A 216 13.22 -25.27 -7.09
N GLY A 217 12.25 -25.72 -6.29
CA GLY A 217 12.50 -26.21 -4.93
C GLY A 217 12.22 -25.20 -3.83
N VAL A 218 11.91 -23.94 -4.17
CA VAL A 218 11.38 -22.95 -3.22
C VAL A 218 9.88 -22.75 -3.46
N SER A 219 9.05 -23.19 -2.51
CA SER A 219 7.61 -22.93 -2.46
C SER A 219 7.35 -21.49 -2.01
N PHE A 220 7.65 -20.53 -2.89
CA PHE A 220 7.44 -19.10 -2.62
C PHE A 220 5.99 -18.69 -2.90
N LEU A 221 5.47 -17.75 -2.10
CA LEU A 221 4.06 -17.34 -2.18
C LEU A 221 3.75 -16.55 -3.46
N TYR A 222 4.65 -15.65 -3.85
CA TYR A 222 4.44 -14.75 -4.97
C TYR A 222 5.07 -15.31 -6.24
N THR A 223 4.44 -15.08 -7.39
CA THR A 223 5.09 -15.33 -8.68
C THR A 223 6.09 -14.22 -9.01
N GLN A 224 6.95 -14.44 -10.00
CA GLN A 224 7.82 -13.39 -10.53
C GLN A 224 7.04 -12.13 -10.91
N ALA A 225 5.90 -12.30 -11.60
CA ALA A 225 5.09 -11.20 -12.08
C ALA A 225 4.53 -10.38 -10.91
N ASP A 226 4.08 -11.07 -9.86
CA ASP A 226 3.58 -10.42 -8.64
C ASP A 226 4.68 -9.61 -7.97
N VAL A 227 5.89 -10.19 -7.81
CA VAL A 227 7.02 -9.49 -7.20
C VAL A 227 7.36 -8.21 -7.97
N ILE A 228 7.44 -8.28 -9.31
CA ILE A 228 7.73 -7.11 -10.15
C ILE A 228 6.62 -6.06 -10.01
N ALA A 229 5.35 -6.46 -10.11
CA ALA A 229 4.21 -5.54 -9.99
C ALA A 229 4.14 -4.86 -8.62
N MET A 230 4.41 -5.60 -7.53
CA MET A 230 4.46 -5.06 -6.17
C MET A 230 5.60 -4.05 -6.01
N VAL A 231 6.77 -4.30 -6.59
CA VAL A 231 7.89 -3.35 -6.58
C VAL A 231 7.53 -2.09 -7.35
N GLN A 232 7.03 -2.22 -8.58
CA GLN A 232 6.59 -1.07 -9.38
C GLN A 232 5.52 -0.24 -8.65
N GLY A 233 4.56 -0.89 -8.00
CA GLY A 233 3.55 -0.24 -7.16
C GLY A 233 4.14 0.52 -5.97
N ALA A 234 5.17 -0.03 -5.32
CA ALA A 234 5.87 0.65 -4.24
C ALA A 234 6.59 1.93 -4.72
N TYR A 235 7.24 1.89 -5.90
CA TYR A 235 7.90 3.07 -6.48
C TYR A 235 6.89 4.13 -6.94
N ALA A 236 5.72 3.73 -7.44
CA ALA A 236 4.67 4.67 -7.83
C ALA A 236 4.03 5.39 -6.64
N THR A 237 3.93 4.73 -5.48
CA THR A 237 3.22 5.25 -4.30
C THR A 237 4.14 5.74 -3.19
N GLY A 238 5.41 5.34 -3.19
CA GLY A 238 6.36 5.55 -2.10
C GLY A 238 6.20 4.56 -0.93
N ASP A 239 5.33 3.54 -1.03
CA ASP A 239 5.14 2.53 0.02
C ASP A 239 6.25 1.45 -0.03
N PHE A 240 7.48 1.86 0.24
CA PHE A 240 8.61 0.94 0.27
C PHE A 240 8.57 0.00 1.48
N GLU A 241 8.15 0.49 2.63
CA GLU A 241 8.19 -0.27 3.89
C GLU A 241 7.10 -1.35 3.92
N GLY A 242 5.89 -1.06 3.42
CA GLY A 242 4.78 -2.02 3.34
C GLY A 242 5.13 -3.21 2.45
N VAL A 243 5.56 -2.95 1.21
CA VAL A 243 5.95 -4.02 0.27
C VAL A 243 7.19 -4.78 0.75
N LYS A 244 8.17 -4.08 1.33
CA LYS A 244 9.34 -4.73 1.93
C LYS A 244 8.93 -5.71 3.03
N ASN A 245 7.98 -5.35 3.89
CA ASN A 245 7.51 -6.24 4.96
C ASN A 245 6.85 -7.51 4.41
N LEU A 246 6.05 -7.40 3.35
CA LEU A 246 5.44 -8.56 2.68
C LEU A 246 6.51 -9.53 2.16
N PHE A 247 7.54 -9.01 1.49
CA PHE A 247 8.65 -9.83 1.00
C PHE A 247 9.51 -10.39 2.14
N ALA A 248 9.77 -9.61 3.19
CA ALA A 248 10.51 -10.09 4.35
C ALA A 248 9.83 -11.30 5.01
N THR A 249 8.52 -11.22 5.23
CA THR A 249 7.73 -12.34 5.78
C THR A 249 7.94 -13.63 4.97
N GLN A 250 7.91 -13.56 3.64
CA GLN A 250 8.06 -14.75 2.80
C GLN A 250 9.51 -15.22 2.69
N ASN A 251 10.45 -14.29 2.52
CA ASN A 251 11.88 -14.61 2.40
C ASN A 251 12.49 -15.21 3.67
N GLU A 252 11.79 -15.11 4.80
CA GLU A 252 12.23 -15.59 6.12
C GLU A 252 11.49 -16.86 6.57
N MET A 253 10.68 -17.49 5.69
CA MET A 253 9.93 -18.73 6.00
C MET A 253 10.80 -19.99 6.11
N GLY A 254 12.09 -19.89 5.79
CA GLY A 254 13.04 -21.01 5.82
C GLY A 254 13.48 -21.41 4.42
N CYS A 255 14.79 -21.50 4.22
CA CYS A 255 15.40 -21.77 2.92
C CYS A 255 15.56 -23.29 2.71
N PRO A 256 14.96 -23.88 1.66
CA PRO A 256 15.09 -25.30 1.37
C PRO A 256 16.35 -25.63 0.53
N LEU A 257 17.08 -24.60 0.11
CA LEU A 257 18.29 -24.72 -0.71
C LEU A 257 19.52 -24.83 0.20
N ASN A 258 20.52 -25.59 -0.25
CA ASN A 258 21.78 -25.81 0.48
C ASN A 258 22.84 -24.76 0.14
#